data_AF-A0A368BB50-F1
#
_entry.id   AF-A0A368BB50-F1
#
_cell.length_a   1.000
_cell.length_b   1.000
_cell.length_c   1.000
_cell.angle_alpha   90.00
_cell.angle_beta   90.00
_cell.angle_gamma   90.00
#
_symmetry.space_group_name_H-M   'P 1'
#
loop_
_entity.id
_entity.type
_entity.pdbx_description
1 polymer ?
#
loop_
_entity_poly.entity_id
_entity_poly.type
_entity_poly.pdbx_seq_one_letter_code
_entity_poly.pdbx_strand_id
1 'polypeptide(L)'
;MESYGQQYGAGDPNAGILQGQTPPQRLRSAKQSTSKVFVGIAILLSLGIIGALFFGMNRMTPRPSEGAGVIAKVDFIQGEAVLLRKVGGQSRLENGYDLREGDVITVREGFLRVAYVEEKTYLHMQSGSEITLEKQNKGKQVRVGRGVITLDVTPQPVGQPMVVLGGNARVTLESARVTVLSGAQATRVEVSEGSAEVVRPRDGATLQIIAGGWTEVNEQALPRAWSFLAGVNLNGGEVAVDGGEWLSYAKAQSEGFEVGIEGKEGSVETTISTQQPLGYVSGAGLQGMLMSKVSVNNATMSLRWPRENGLYQVYVWMMEDEGNSVRSLRLNVENKKIPEELCKKQTLGAWNRYGPYRAEVKDGSLDLLLSANSKFQSKTPHLSGIAIYGLAGTGTIAELPEERAVGVLEVDSSFTGNNLATEPTVPD
;
A
#
# COMPACT_ATOMS: atom_id res chain seq x y z
N MET A 1 -31.18 38.92 38.58
CA MET A 1 -32.51 39.57 38.49
C MET A 1 -32.23 40.97 37.97
N GLU A 2 -32.61 41.43 36.78
CA GLU A 2 -33.73 41.13 35.88
C GLU A 2 -33.32 41.23 34.40
N SER A 3 -34.25 40.87 33.52
CA SER A 3 -34.14 40.66 32.07
C SER A 3 -35.00 41.69 31.31
N TYR A 4 -34.73 41.81 30.00
CA TYR A 4 -35.59 42.25 28.88
C TYR A 4 -35.52 43.70 28.33
N GLY A 5 -35.53 43.76 26.99
CA GLY A 5 -35.85 44.90 26.13
C GLY A 5 -35.43 44.59 24.67
N GLN A 6 -36.19 43.85 23.85
CA GLN A 6 -37.39 44.20 23.04
C GLN A 6 -37.16 45.22 21.91
N GLN A 7 -37.85 44.93 20.81
CA GLN A 7 -37.62 45.26 19.40
C GLN A 7 -38.74 46.20 18.91
N TYR A 8 -38.47 47.13 17.99
CA TYR A 8 -39.52 47.85 17.26
C TYR A 8 -39.16 48.01 15.78
N GLY A 9 -40.13 47.71 14.92
CA GLY A 9 -40.15 48.05 13.50
C GLY A 9 -41.48 48.73 13.12
N ALA A 10 -41.44 49.53 12.05
CA ALA A 10 -42.56 50.06 11.26
C ALA A 10 -41.89 50.73 10.02
N GLY A 11 -42.35 50.69 8.78
CA GLY A 11 -43.60 50.32 8.14
C GLY A 11 -43.75 51.24 6.90
N ASP A 12 -43.83 50.68 5.70
CA ASP A 12 -44.05 51.36 4.40
C ASP A 12 -45.57 51.33 4.06
N PRO A 13 -46.11 52.34 3.34
CA PRO A 13 -46.81 52.01 2.09
C PRO A 13 -46.79 53.07 0.94
N ASN A 14 -46.89 52.55 -0.29
CA ASN A 14 -46.90 53.18 -1.63
C ASN A 14 -48.19 53.92 -2.08
N ALA A 15 -48.06 54.87 -3.03
CA ALA A 15 -49.00 55.24 -4.13
C ALA A 15 -48.26 56.18 -5.15
N GLY A 16 -48.05 55.88 -6.46
CA GLY A 16 -48.94 56.06 -7.65
C GLY A 16 -49.17 57.54 -8.04
N ILE A 17 -49.11 58.10 -9.27
CA ILE A 17 -49.18 57.61 -10.66
C ILE A 17 -48.96 58.78 -11.70
N LEU A 18 -48.28 58.48 -12.83
CA LEU A 18 -48.44 58.88 -14.27
C LEU A 18 -48.25 60.29 -14.94
N GLN A 19 -47.76 60.17 -16.20
CA GLN A 19 -47.86 60.97 -17.46
C GLN A 19 -46.63 61.82 -17.85
N GLY A 20 -46.04 61.77 -19.06
CA GLY A 20 -46.32 61.10 -20.34
C GLY A 20 -45.93 62.03 -21.51
N GLN A 21 -45.22 61.52 -22.55
CA GLN A 21 -45.30 61.86 -24.01
C GLN A 21 -44.00 61.59 -24.79
N THR A 22 -44.16 61.14 -26.04
CA THR A 22 -43.18 60.40 -26.89
C THR A 22 -43.06 61.05 -28.31
N PRO A 23 -42.30 60.50 -29.30
CA PRO A 23 -41.12 61.06 -30.00
C PRO A 23 -41.43 61.56 -31.45
N PRO A 24 -40.50 61.75 -32.44
CA PRO A 24 -39.75 60.69 -33.17
C PRO A 24 -38.31 61.12 -33.63
N GLN A 25 -37.37 60.28 -34.11
CA GLN A 25 -37.22 59.76 -35.49
C GLN A 25 -35.95 58.88 -35.63
N ARG A 26 -35.89 58.16 -36.76
CA ARG A 26 -35.12 56.96 -37.13
C ARG A 26 -33.62 57.10 -37.47
N LEU A 27 -32.94 55.95 -37.27
CA LEU A 27 -31.87 55.29 -38.04
C LEU A 27 -30.47 55.94 -38.16
N ARG A 28 -29.47 55.29 -37.53
CA ARG A 28 -28.20 54.91 -38.21
C ARG A 28 -27.69 53.55 -37.73
N SER A 29 -27.31 52.75 -38.73
CA SER A 29 -26.63 51.47 -38.69
C SER A 29 -25.12 51.62 -38.42
N ALA A 30 -24.47 50.48 -38.15
CA ALA A 30 -23.03 50.20 -37.96
C ALA A 30 -22.59 50.21 -36.47
N LYS A 31 -21.79 49.26 -35.96
CA LYS A 31 -20.89 48.29 -36.59
C LYS A 31 -20.54 47.20 -35.57
N GLN A 32 -20.35 45.97 -36.05
CA GLN A 32 -19.88 44.80 -35.29
C GLN A 32 -18.56 45.04 -34.56
N SER A 33 -18.43 44.46 -33.36
CA SER A 33 -17.17 43.89 -32.88
C SER A 33 -17.46 42.78 -31.88
N THR A 34 -17.60 41.56 -32.39
CA THR A 34 -17.69 40.33 -31.63
C THR A 34 -16.29 39.91 -31.19
N SER A 35 -16.00 40.03 -29.90
CA SER A 35 -14.73 39.58 -29.31
C SER A 35 -14.65 38.06 -29.33
N LYS A 36 -13.90 37.53 -30.31
CA LYS A 36 -13.56 36.10 -30.50
C LYS A 36 -12.54 35.58 -29.47
N VAL A 37 -12.60 36.04 -28.22
CA VAL A 37 -11.64 35.61 -27.18
C VAL A 37 -12.24 34.55 -26.23
N PHE A 38 -13.56 34.40 -26.16
CA PHE A 38 -14.20 33.43 -25.25
C PHE A 38 -14.53 32.05 -25.86
N VAL A 39 -14.35 31.86 -27.17
CA VAL A 39 -14.60 30.54 -27.82
C VAL A 39 -13.34 29.65 -27.83
N GLY A 40 -12.13 30.24 -27.74
CA GLY A 40 -10.88 29.48 -27.73
C GLY A 40 -10.62 28.67 -26.46
N ILE A 41 -11.08 29.16 -25.30
CA ILE A 41 -10.85 28.49 -24.00
C ILE A 41 -11.83 27.31 -23.79
N ALA A 42 -13.05 27.41 -24.34
CA ALA A 42 -14.02 26.32 -24.27
C ALA A 42 -13.62 25.11 -25.14
N ILE A 43 -12.95 25.33 -26.28
CA ILE A 43 -12.48 24.26 -27.18
C ILE A 43 -11.22 23.57 -26.61
N LEU A 44 -10.32 24.31 -25.95
CA LEU A 44 -9.13 23.71 -25.33
C LEU A 44 -9.45 22.91 -24.05
N LEU A 45 -10.45 23.32 -23.26
CA LEU A 45 -10.91 22.54 -22.11
C LEU A 45 -11.69 21.28 -22.53
N SER A 46 -12.46 21.34 -23.62
CA SER A 46 -13.16 20.15 -24.14
C SER A 46 -12.20 19.18 -24.84
N LEU A 47 -11.16 19.65 -25.53
CA LEU A 47 -10.09 18.78 -26.05
C LEU A 47 -9.19 18.19 -24.94
N GLY A 48 -8.97 18.92 -23.84
CA GLY A 48 -8.25 18.40 -22.67
C GLY A 48 -9.03 17.32 -21.90
N ILE A 49 -10.36 17.46 -21.79
CA ILE A 49 -11.24 16.45 -21.18
C ILE A 49 -11.42 15.24 -22.11
N ILE A 50 -11.50 15.44 -23.42
CA ILE A 50 -11.49 14.36 -24.41
C ILE A 50 -10.14 13.64 -24.39
N GLY A 51 -9.02 14.36 -24.28
CA GLY A 51 -7.68 13.77 -24.13
C GLY A 51 -7.50 12.98 -22.83
N ALA A 52 -8.04 13.47 -21.70
CA ALA A 52 -8.02 12.76 -20.42
C ALA A 52 -8.94 11.53 -20.40
N LEU A 53 -10.08 11.57 -21.12
CA LEU A 53 -10.94 10.40 -21.35
C LEU A 53 -10.33 9.42 -22.38
N PHE A 54 -9.49 9.90 -23.31
CA PHE A 54 -8.81 9.07 -24.31
C PHE A 54 -7.53 8.40 -23.78
N PHE A 55 -6.80 9.03 -22.86
CA PHE A 55 -5.68 8.39 -22.15
C PHE A 55 -6.14 7.36 -21.10
N GLY A 56 -7.42 7.34 -20.73
CA GLY A 56 -8.06 6.24 -20.00
C GLY A 56 -8.43 5.02 -20.87
N MET A 57 -8.20 5.07 -22.19
CA MET A 57 -8.68 4.08 -23.17
C MET A 57 -7.59 3.31 -23.94
N ASN A 58 -6.34 3.30 -23.46
CA ASN A 58 -5.36 2.29 -23.87
C ASN A 58 -5.28 1.12 -22.87
N ARG A 59 -6.41 0.72 -22.27
CA ARG A 59 -6.55 -0.67 -21.83
C ARG A 59 -6.60 -1.51 -23.08
N MET A 60 -5.44 -2.04 -23.48
CA MET A 60 -5.35 -3.11 -24.47
C MET A 60 -6.50 -4.08 -24.23
N THR A 61 -7.37 -4.23 -25.21
CA THR A 61 -8.37 -5.28 -25.19
C THR A 61 -7.63 -6.59 -24.96
N PRO A 62 -7.94 -7.37 -23.91
CA PRO A 62 -7.49 -8.74 -23.88
C PRO A 62 -8.07 -9.38 -25.14
N ARG A 63 -7.21 -9.76 -26.08
CA ARG A 63 -7.60 -10.73 -27.10
C ARG A 63 -8.14 -11.93 -26.33
N PRO A 64 -9.30 -12.50 -26.71
CA PRO A 64 -9.71 -13.77 -26.14
C PRO A 64 -8.59 -14.76 -26.44
N SER A 65 -7.81 -15.15 -25.43
CA SER A 65 -6.89 -16.25 -25.55
C SER A 65 -7.72 -17.51 -25.70
N GLU A 66 -7.39 -18.26 -26.74
CA GLU A 66 -7.84 -19.62 -26.95
C GLU A 66 -7.31 -20.46 -25.77
N GLY A 67 -8.15 -20.63 -24.75
CA GLY A 67 -7.79 -21.21 -23.45
C GLY A 67 -8.96 -21.14 -22.47
N ALA A 68 -10.16 -21.56 -22.88
CA ALA A 68 -11.42 -21.39 -22.15
C ALA A 68 -11.60 -22.31 -20.92
N GLY A 69 -10.50 -22.71 -20.26
CA GLY A 69 -10.52 -23.53 -19.05
C GLY A 69 -10.77 -22.71 -17.80
N VAL A 70 -11.34 -23.35 -16.78
CA VAL A 70 -11.38 -22.80 -15.41
C VAL A 70 -9.96 -22.88 -14.86
N ILE A 71 -9.40 -21.77 -14.40
CA ILE A 71 -8.03 -21.71 -13.84
C ILE A 71 -8.03 -21.52 -12.32
N ALA A 72 -9.11 -20.97 -11.79
CA ALA A 72 -9.28 -20.74 -10.37
C ALA A 72 -10.76 -20.77 -10.00
N LYS A 73 -11.06 -20.88 -8.72
CA LYS A 73 -12.42 -20.81 -8.17
C LYS A 73 -12.46 -19.84 -7.00
N VAL A 74 -13.62 -19.21 -6.81
CA VAL A 74 -13.93 -18.54 -5.54
C VAL A 74 -14.07 -19.62 -4.48
N ASP A 75 -13.12 -19.66 -3.56
CA ASP A 75 -13.09 -20.65 -2.49
C ASP A 75 -13.88 -20.17 -1.27
N PHE A 76 -13.75 -18.88 -0.94
CA PHE A 76 -14.48 -18.26 0.15
C PHE A 76 -14.80 -16.79 -0.15
N ILE A 77 -16.01 -16.34 0.17
CA ILE A 77 -16.39 -14.93 0.13
C ILE A 77 -17.17 -14.53 1.39
N GLN A 78 -16.81 -13.38 1.93
CA GLN A 78 -17.58 -12.66 2.95
C GLN A 78 -17.75 -11.22 2.47
N GLY A 79 -18.99 -10.77 2.28
CA GLY A 79 -19.29 -9.43 1.75
C GLY A 79 -19.68 -9.44 0.28
N GLU A 80 -19.18 -8.48 -0.50
CA GLU A 80 -19.54 -8.27 -1.90
C GLU A 80 -18.31 -8.19 -2.80
N ALA A 81 -18.26 -9.08 -3.80
CA ALA A 81 -17.30 -9.01 -4.88
C ALA A 81 -18.01 -9.21 -6.23
N VAL A 82 -17.47 -8.57 -7.27
CA VAL A 82 -18.00 -8.63 -8.62
C VAL A 82 -16.93 -9.05 -9.61
N LEU A 83 -17.37 -9.69 -10.68
CA LEU A 83 -16.58 -10.13 -11.81
C LEU A 83 -16.98 -9.33 -13.06
N LEU A 84 -16.00 -8.88 -13.82
CA LEU A 84 -16.16 -8.34 -15.17
C LEU A 84 -15.38 -9.24 -16.15
N ARG A 85 -16.11 -10.01 -16.95
CA ARG A 85 -15.54 -10.89 -18.01
C ARG A 85 -15.75 -10.35 -19.42
N LYS A 86 -16.85 -9.61 -19.63
CA LYS A 86 -17.19 -8.95 -20.90
C LYS A 86 -17.50 -7.50 -20.62
N VAL A 87 -17.10 -6.60 -21.52
CA VAL A 87 -17.36 -5.16 -21.39
C VAL A 87 -18.85 -4.92 -21.14
N GLY A 88 -19.17 -4.19 -20.08
CA GLY A 88 -20.56 -3.86 -19.69
C GLY A 88 -21.31 -4.95 -18.91
N GLY A 89 -20.75 -6.16 -18.75
CA GLY A 89 -21.38 -7.26 -18.01
C GLY A 89 -20.70 -7.51 -16.67
N GLN A 90 -21.35 -7.11 -15.56
CA GLN A 90 -20.92 -7.46 -14.21
C GLN A 90 -21.72 -8.64 -13.66
N SER A 91 -21.03 -9.58 -13.02
CA SER A 91 -21.64 -10.70 -12.29
C SER A 91 -21.22 -10.65 -10.84
N ARG A 92 -22.14 -10.91 -9.92
CA ARG A 92 -21.80 -11.10 -8.50
C ARG A 92 -21.03 -12.41 -8.35
N LEU A 93 -19.98 -12.40 -7.53
CA LEU A 93 -19.25 -13.61 -7.17
C LEU A 93 -19.89 -14.29 -5.96
N GLU A 94 -19.84 -15.62 -5.96
CA GLU A 94 -20.34 -16.50 -4.92
C GLU A 94 -19.34 -17.65 -4.71
N ASN A 95 -19.46 -18.39 -3.61
CA ASN A 95 -18.61 -19.56 -3.36
C ASN A 95 -18.75 -20.59 -4.49
N GLY A 96 -17.62 -21.14 -4.93
CA GLY A 96 -17.52 -22.12 -6.01
C GLY A 96 -17.51 -21.53 -7.43
N TYR A 97 -17.62 -20.20 -7.59
CA TYR A 97 -17.67 -19.58 -8.92
C TYR A 97 -16.39 -19.83 -9.73
N ASP A 98 -16.55 -20.23 -10.99
CA ASP A 98 -15.45 -20.56 -11.90
C ASP A 98 -14.82 -19.30 -12.52
N LEU A 99 -13.50 -19.17 -12.34
CA LEU A 99 -12.69 -18.07 -12.81
C LEU A 99 -11.78 -18.50 -13.96
N ARG A 100 -11.57 -17.58 -14.90
CA ARG A 100 -10.87 -17.80 -16.17
C ARG A 100 -9.83 -16.72 -16.39
N GLU A 101 -8.94 -16.97 -17.35
CA GLU A 101 -8.02 -15.94 -17.82
C GLU A 101 -8.79 -14.72 -18.37
N GLY A 102 -8.30 -13.53 -18.08
CA GLY A 102 -8.91 -12.25 -18.45
C GLY A 102 -10.00 -11.76 -17.49
N ASP A 103 -10.39 -12.56 -16.50
CA ASP A 103 -11.37 -12.16 -15.49
C ASP A 103 -10.84 -11.02 -14.63
N VAL A 104 -11.62 -9.94 -14.54
CA VAL A 104 -11.36 -8.81 -13.64
C VAL A 104 -12.26 -8.92 -12.43
N ILE A 105 -11.65 -9.02 -11.26
CA ILE A 105 -12.36 -9.20 -9.98
C ILE A 105 -12.20 -7.93 -9.15
N THR A 106 -13.31 -7.42 -8.62
CA THR A 106 -13.31 -6.29 -7.67
C THR A 106 -14.00 -6.70 -6.37
N VAL A 107 -13.30 -6.60 -5.24
CA VAL A 107 -13.90 -6.74 -3.91
C VAL A 107 -14.40 -5.36 -3.48
N ARG A 108 -15.72 -5.22 -3.33
CA ARG A 108 -16.32 -3.96 -2.89
C ARG A 108 -16.33 -3.86 -1.37
N GLU A 109 -16.72 -4.95 -0.73
CA GLU A 109 -16.83 -5.05 0.71
C GLU A 109 -16.40 -6.44 1.18
N GLY A 110 -15.71 -6.47 2.32
CA GLY A 110 -15.28 -7.68 3.01
C GLY A 110 -14.03 -8.31 2.41
N PHE A 111 -14.10 -9.61 2.19
CA PHE A 111 -12.96 -10.47 1.92
C PHE A 111 -13.31 -11.55 0.88
N LEU A 112 -12.38 -11.80 -0.04
CA LEU A 112 -12.48 -12.85 -1.04
C LEU A 112 -11.21 -13.70 -1.04
N ARG A 113 -11.37 -15.03 -1.02
CA ARG A 113 -10.31 -16.01 -1.28
C ARG A 113 -10.56 -16.73 -2.60
N VAL A 114 -9.56 -16.70 -3.47
CA VAL A 114 -9.53 -17.42 -4.75
C VAL A 114 -8.50 -18.54 -4.67
N ALA A 115 -8.84 -19.74 -5.14
CA ALA A 115 -7.95 -20.91 -5.18
C ALA A 115 -7.71 -21.35 -6.62
N TYR A 116 -6.45 -21.58 -7.02
CA TYR A 116 -6.13 -22.17 -8.33
C TYR A 116 -6.53 -23.66 -8.39
N VAL A 117 -7.02 -24.14 -9.54
CA VAL A 117 -7.70 -25.47 -9.61
C VAL A 117 -6.80 -26.71 -9.64
N GLU A 118 -5.48 -26.54 -9.72
CA GLU A 118 -4.52 -27.67 -9.84
C GLU A 118 -3.43 -27.66 -8.75
N GLU A 119 -3.48 -26.68 -7.85
CA GLU A 119 -2.44 -26.45 -6.85
C GLU A 119 -3.02 -25.78 -5.61
N LYS A 120 -2.23 -25.68 -4.54
CA LYS A 120 -2.64 -25.01 -3.30
C LYS A 120 -2.17 -23.56 -3.26
N THR A 121 -2.32 -22.85 -4.38
CA THR A 121 -2.01 -21.43 -4.48
C THR A 121 -3.28 -20.61 -4.27
N TYR A 122 -3.24 -19.68 -3.32
CA TYR A 122 -4.40 -18.89 -2.89
C TYR A 122 -4.16 -17.39 -3.03
N LEU A 123 -5.20 -16.67 -3.44
CA LEU A 123 -5.23 -15.21 -3.47
C LEU A 123 -6.24 -14.71 -2.44
N HIS A 124 -5.79 -13.82 -1.57
CA HIS A 124 -6.56 -13.26 -0.47
C HIS A 124 -6.73 -11.76 -0.74
N MET A 125 -7.96 -11.32 -0.99
CA MET A 125 -8.26 -9.96 -1.43
C MET A 125 -9.17 -9.25 -0.44
N GLN A 126 -8.82 -8.02 -0.08
CA GLN A 126 -9.60 -7.18 0.82
C GLN A 126 -10.49 -6.19 0.05
N SER A 127 -11.47 -5.59 0.71
CA SER A 127 -12.26 -4.45 0.21
C SER A 127 -11.41 -3.42 -0.53
N GLY A 128 -11.90 -2.95 -1.67
CA GLY A 128 -11.23 -1.97 -2.51
C GLY A 128 -10.19 -2.55 -3.47
N SER A 129 -9.95 -3.87 -3.42
CA SER A 129 -8.99 -4.54 -4.29
C SER A 129 -9.58 -4.87 -5.66
N GLU A 130 -8.78 -4.66 -6.70
CA GLU A 130 -9.09 -5.01 -8.08
C GLU A 130 -7.93 -5.79 -8.68
N ILE A 131 -8.20 -7.00 -9.17
CA ILE A 131 -7.20 -7.84 -9.84
C ILE A 131 -7.68 -8.29 -11.22
N THR A 132 -6.73 -8.67 -12.07
CA THR A 132 -6.98 -9.39 -13.31
C THR A 132 -6.18 -10.69 -13.29
N LEU A 133 -6.85 -11.80 -13.56
CA LEU A 133 -6.19 -13.09 -13.72
C LEU A 133 -5.63 -13.18 -15.15
N GLU A 134 -4.33 -13.37 -15.28
CA GLU A 134 -3.63 -13.40 -16.56
C GLU A 134 -2.77 -14.67 -16.67
N LYS A 135 -2.30 -14.97 -17.88
CA LYS A 135 -1.32 -16.02 -18.13
C LYS A 135 -0.07 -15.40 -18.73
N GLN A 136 1.10 -15.85 -18.28
CA GLN A 136 2.37 -15.42 -18.84
C GLN A 136 3.01 -16.58 -19.59
N ASN A 137 2.78 -16.72 -20.90
CA ASN A 137 3.28 -17.83 -21.75
C ASN A 137 3.03 -19.23 -21.15
N LYS A 138 3.85 -19.65 -20.19
CA LYS A 138 3.76 -20.91 -19.43
C LYS A 138 3.52 -20.73 -17.91
N GLY A 139 3.76 -19.56 -17.32
CA GLY A 139 3.56 -19.28 -15.89
C GLY A 139 2.24 -18.57 -15.56
N LYS A 140 1.95 -18.43 -14.26
CA LYS A 140 0.78 -17.69 -13.75
C LYS A 140 1.08 -16.20 -13.68
N GLN A 141 0.10 -15.36 -14.01
CA GLN A 141 0.22 -13.92 -13.84
C GLN A 141 -1.02 -13.34 -13.17
N VAL A 142 -0.81 -12.39 -12.26
CA VAL A 142 -1.90 -11.61 -11.66
C VAL A 142 -1.54 -10.15 -11.79
N ARG A 143 -2.46 -9.35 -12.34
CA ARG A 143 -2.32 -7.90 -12.33
C ARG A 143 -3.12 -7.34 -11.16
N VAL A 144 -2.50 -6.48 -10.36
CA VAL A 144 -3.13 -5.79 -9.24
C VAL A 144 -3.34 -4.33 -9.64
N GLY A 145 -4.56 -4.01 -10.08
CA GLY A 145 -4.91 -2.66 -10.51
C GLY A 145 -4.87 -1.69 -9.34
N ARG A 146 -5.46 -2.08 -8.20
CA ARG A 146 -5.40 -1.34 -6.94
C ARG A 146 -5.72 -2.23 -5.75
N GLY A 147 -5.36 -1.78 -4.55
CA GLY A 147 -5.75 -2.40 -3.29
C GLY A 147 -4.70 -3.36 -2.74
N VAL A 148 -5.14 -4.30 -1.91
CA VAL A 148 -4.28 -5.19 -1.12
C VAL A 148 -4.61 -6.65 -1.43
N ILE A 149 -3.60 -7.38 -1.90
CA ILE A 149 -3.69 -8.82 -2.12
C ILE A 149 -2.57 -9.53 -1.35
N THR A 150 -2.91 -10.58 -0.63
CA THR A 150 -1.92 -11.54 -0.12
C THR A 150 -1.99 -12.80 -0.97
N LEU A 151 -0.83 -13.27 -1.43
CA LEU A 151 -0.68 -14.48 -2.22
C LEU A 151 0.00 -15.53 -1.33
N ASP A 152 -0.58 -16.72 -1.26
CA ASP A 152 0.06 -17.92 -0.72
C ASP A 152 0.42 -18.80 -1.92
N VAL A 153 1.68 -18.75 -2.37
CA VAL A 153 2.16 -19.36 -3.61
C VAL A 153 2.93 -20.63 -3.28
N THR A 154 2.36 -21.77 -3.66
CA THR A 154 3.08 -23.04 -3.59
C THR A 154 4.20 -23.13 -4.63
N PRO A 155 5.18 -24.04 -4.45
CA PRO A 155 6.28 -24.20 -5.40
C PRO A 155 5.83 -24.30 -6.86
N GLN A 156 6.34 -23.39 -7.67
CA GLN A 156 6.04 -23.27 -9.09
C GLN A 156 6.99 -24.14 -9.93
N PRO A 157 6.56 -24.63 -11.11
CA PRO A 157 7.45 -25.38 -12.00
C PRO A 157 8.65 -24.53 -12.42
N VAL A 158 9.80 -25.19 -12.61
CA VAL A 158 11.05 -24.52 -13.04
C VAL A 158 10.82 -23.73 -14.34
N GLY A 159 11.21 -22.46 -14.33
CA GLY A 159 11.04 -21.55 -15.47
C GLY A 159 9.59 -21.07 -15.70
N GLN A 160 8.67 -21.38 -14.78
CA GLN A 160 7.27 -20.94 -14.82
C GLN A 160 6.85 -20.30 -13.48
N PRO A 161 7.58 -19.27 -13.01
CA PRO A 161 7.24 -18.60 -11.75
C PRO A 161 5.86 -17.95 -11.86
N MET A 162 5.28 -17.66 -10.69
CA MET A 162 4.14 -16.77 -10.62
C MET A 162 4.62 -15.32 -10.67
N VAL A 163 3.97 -14.48 -11.47
CA VAL A 163 4.30 -13.07 -11.61
C VAL A 163 3.14 -12.18 -11.18
N VAL A 164 3.43 -11.21 -10.32
CA VAL A 164 2.47 -10.19 -9.92
C VAL A 164 2.87 -8.85 -10.53
N LEU A 165 1.94 -8.22 -11.24
CA LEU A 165 2.14 -6.91 -11.84
C LEU A 165 1.35 -5.87 -11.05
N GLY A 166 2.06 -5.05 -10.28
CA GLY A 166 1.51 -3.82 -9.68
C GLY A 166 1.64 -2.63 -10.61
N GLY A 167 1.16 -1.46 -10.17
CA GLY A 167 1.32 -0.21 -10.93
C GLY A 167 2.77 0.23 -11.10
N ASN A 168 3.64 -0.08 -10.13
CA ASN A 168 5.03 0.41 -10.08
C ASN A 168 6.07 -0.71 -9.95
N ALA A 169 5.66 -1.97 -9.81
CA ALA A 169 6.55 -3.09 -9.59
C ALA A 169 6.10 -4.35 -10.35
N ARG A 170 7.08 -5.13 -10.80
CA ARG A 170 6.92 -6.52 -11.19
C ARG A 170 7.51 -7.39 -10.09
N VAL A 171 6.74 -8.37 -9.62
CA VAL A 171 7.14 -9.29 -8.56
C VAL A 171 7.17 -10.71 -9.11
N THR A 172 8.31 -11.40 -8.98
CA THR A 172 8.48 -12.78 -9.43
C THR A 172 8.57 -13.71 -8.21
N LEU A 173 7.76 -14.77 -8.20
CA LEU A 173 7.57 -15.69 -7.08
C LEU A 173 7.72 -17.15 -7.53
N GLU A 174 8.61 -17.89 -6.87
CA GLU A 174 8.75 -19.34 -7.06
C GLU A 174 7.99 -20.13 -6.00
N SER A 175 8.09 -19.73 -4.74
CA SER A 175 7.35 -20.27 -3.60
C SER A 175 7.42 -19.24 -2.47
N ALA A 176 6.32 -18.59 -2.16
CA ALA A 176 6.34 -17.49 -1.20
C ALA A 176 4.94 -17.13 -0.69
N ARG A 177 4.91 -16.55 0.50
CA ARG A 177 3.75 -15.79 0.98
C ARG A 177 4.07 -14.30 0.91
N VAL A 178 3.34 -13.58 0.08
CA VAL A 178 3.63 -12.17 -0.25
C VAL A 178 2.37 -11.33 -0.22
N THR A 179 2.43 -10.18 0.43
CA THR A 179 1.39 -9.15 0.34
C THR A 179 1.84 -8.05 -0.62
N VAL A 180 1.00 -7.73 -1.60
CA VAL A 180 1.21 -6.64 -2.56
C VAL A 180 0.13 -5.59 -2.36
N LEU A 181 0.56 -4.37 -2.04
CA LEU A 181 -0.30 -3.18 -2.03
C LEU A 181 0.00 -2.36 -3.27
N SER A 182 -0.95 -2.27 -4.19
CA SER A 182 -0.82 -1.48 -5.41
C SER A 182 -1.68 -0.22 -5.30
N GLY A 183 -1.03 0.94 -5.33
CA GLY A 183 -1.67 2.25 -5.39
C GLY A 183 -1.23 3.05 -6.61
N ALA A 184 -1.82 4.23 -6.79
CA ALA A 184 -1.53 5.08 -7.95
C ALA A 184 -0.08 5.60 -7.99
N GLN A 185 0.56 5.78 -6.82
CA GLN A 185 1.89 6.40 -6.71
C GLN A 185 3.00 5.40 -6.36
N ALA A 186 2.64 4.25 -5.82
CA ALA A 186 3.61 3.26 -5.36
C ALA A 186 3.02 1.85 -5.34
N THR A 187 3.89 0.85 -5.42
CA THR A 187 3.59 -0.55 -5.13
C THR A 187 4.48 -1.00 -3.99
N ARG A 188 3.87 -1.45 -2.88
CA ARG A 188 4.58 -2.07 -1.76
C ARG A 188 4.49 -3.58 -1.87
N VAL A 189 5.61 -4.25 -1.59
CA VAL A 189 5.74 -5.70 -1.60
C VAL A 189 6.33 -6.12 -0.27
N GLU A 190 5.66 -7.05 0.41
CA GLU A 190 6.05 -7.55 1.73
C GLU A 190 6.06 -9.07 1.68
N VAL A 191 7.15 -9.69 2.13
CA VAL A 191 7.35 -11.13 2.07
C VAL A 191 7.31 -11.69 3.48
N SER A 192 6.35 -12.55 3.78
CA SER A 192 6.26 -13.23 5.07
C SER A 192 6.85 -14.63 5.04
N GLU A 193 6.89 -15.29 3.88
CA GLU A 193 7.54 -16.59 3.72
C GLU A 193 8.21 -16.67 2.34
N GLY A 194 9.34 -17.39 2.26
CA GLY A 194 10.08 -17.55 1.03
C GLY A 194 10.80 -16.27 0.61
N SER A 195 10.75 -15.96 -0.69
CA SER A 195 11.42 -14.79 -1.25
C SER A 195 10.71 -14.28 -2.51
N ALA A 196 10.93 -13.01 -2.84
CA ALA A 196 10.39 -12.36 -4.02
C ALA A 196 11.45 -11.49 -4.68
N GLU A 197 11.61 -11.65 -6.00
CA GLU A 197 12.34 -10.68 -6.81
C GLU A 197 11.39 -9.54 -7.17
N VAL A 198 11.78 -8.31 -6.86
CA VAL A 198 11.00 -7.10 -7.12
C VAL A 198 11.75 -6.20 -8.08
N VAL A 199 11.18 -5.99 -9.26
CA VAL A 199 11.76 -5.15 -10.32
C VAL A 199 10.93 -3.90 -10.50
N ARG A 200 11.58 -2.74 -10.54
CA ARG A 200 10.97 -1.47 -10.96
C ARG A 200 10.96 -1.39 -12.49
N PRO A 201 9.80 -1.35 -13.17
CA PRO A 201 9.75 -1.39 -14.64
C PRO A 201 10.40 -0.19 -15.33
N ARG A 202 10.42 0.99 -14.68
CA ARG A 202 10.92 2.23 -15.26
C ARG A 202 12.40 2.16 -15.66
N ASP A 203 13.21 1.49 -14.84
CA ASP A 203 14.67 1.50 -14.96
C ASP A 203 15.33 0.14 -14.69
N GLY A 204 14.54 -0.91 -14.46
CA GLY A 204 15.04 -2.26 -14.20
C GLY A 204 15.67 -2.45 -12.83
N ALA A 205 15.58 -1.47 -11.91
CA ALA A 205 16.12 -1.62 -10.57
C ALA A 205 15.51 -2.84 -9.88
N THR A 206 16.36 -3.77 -9.45
CA THR A 206 15.96 -5.09 -8.94
C THR A 206 16.37 -5.25 -7.49
N LEU A 207 15.46 -5.77 -6.68
CA LEU A 207 15.69 -6.10 -5.27
C LEU A 207 15.24 -7.53 -4.99
N GLN A 208 16.07 -8.28 -4.27
CA GLN A 208 15.63 -9.54 -3.66
C GLN A 208 15.09 -9.25 -2.26
N ILE A 209 13.81 -9.58 -2.03
CA ILE A 209 13.17 -9.46 -0.72
C ILE A 209 12.98 -10.87 -0.17
N ILE A 210 13.42 -11.10 1.06
CA ILE A 210 13.26 -12.38 1.78
C ILE A 210 12.18 -12.26 2.86
N ALA A 211 11.78 -13.38 3.45
CA ALA A 211 10.84 -13.43 4.57
C ALA A 211 11.18 -12.41 5.69
N GLY A 212 10.15 -11.76 6.21
CA GLY A 212 10.26 -10.63 7.14
C GLY A 212 10.68 -9.31 6.47
N GLY A 213 10.86 -9.29 5.14
CA GLY A 213 11.31 -8.12 4.40
C GLY A 213 10.20 -7.41 3.64
N TRP A 214 10.41 -6.13 3.33
CA TRP A 214 9.55 -5.40 2.41
C TRP A 214 10.28 -4.33 1.61
N THR A 215 9.66 -3.88 0.53
CA THR A 215 10.11 -2.73 -0.26
C THR A 215 8.91 -1.93 -0.77
N GLU A 216 9.12 -0.64 -1.00
CA GLU A 216 8.17 0.22 -1.70
C GLU A 216 8.81 0.75 -2.97
N VAL A 217 8.13 0.51 -4.09
CA VAL A 217 8.58 0.92 -5.42
C VAL A 217 7.68 2.05 -5.90
N ASN A 218 8.28 3.19 -6.20
CA ASN A 218 7.61 4.35 -6.78
C ASN A 218 8.44 4.91 -7.94
N GLU A 219 7.90 5.93 -8.60
CA GLU A 219 8.56 6.54 -9.75
C GLU A 219 9.74 7.45 -9.36
N GLN A 220 9.75 8.02 -8.15
CA GLN A 220 10.67 9.11 -7.80
C GLN A 220 12.01 8.64 -7.22
N ALA A 221 12.00 7.66 -6.33
CA ALA A 221 13.17 7.24 -5.56
C ALA A 221 13.53 5.78 -5.85
N LEU A 222 14.83 5.45 -5.85
CA LEU A 222 15.26 4.05 -5.94
C LEU A 222 14.62 3.24 -4.80
N PRO A 223 14.08 2.05 -5.10
CA PRO A 223 13.46 1.23 -4.09
C PRO A 223 14.51 0.77 -3.07
N ARG A 224 14.08 0.57 -1.82
CA ARG A 224 14.93 0.13 -0.72
C ARG A 224 14.30 -1.07 -0.05
N ALA A 225 15.11 -2.10 0.18
CA ALA A 225 14.72 -3.24 1.00
C ALA A 225 14.82 -2.88 2.48
N TRP A 226 13.79 -3.26 3.22
CA TRP A 226 13.68 -3.14 4.67
C TRP A 226 13.54 -4.54 5.24
N SER A 227 14.31 -4.85 6.28
CA SER A 227 14.31 -6.17 6.93
C SER A 227 13.75 -6.06 8.34
N PHE A 228 12.93 -7.03 8.74
CA PHE A 228 12.46 -7.16 10.11
C PHE A 228 13.66 -7.23 11.06
N LEU A 229 13.68 -6.37 12.07
CA LEU A 229 14.70 -6.39 13.11
C LEU A 229 14.16 -6.98 14.41
N ALA A 230 12.98 -6.52 14.83
CA ALA A 230 12.35 -6.98 16.05
C ALA A 230 10.86 -6.64 16.06
N GLY A 231 10.10 -7.46 16.79
CA GLY A 231 8.72 -7.20 17.14
C GLY A 231 8.46 -7.57 18.60
N VAL A 232 7.46 -6.95 19.21
CA VAL A 232 7.00 -7.25 20.57
C VAL A 232 5.52 -7.59 20.53
N ASN A 233 5.18 -8.79 20.97
CA ASN A 233 3.80 -9.23 21.19
C ASN A 233 3.35 -8.72 22.57
N LEU A 234 2.67 -7.57 22.61
CA LEU A 234 2.34 -6.88 23.85
C LEU A 234 1.35 -7.71 24.66
N ASN A 235 1.64 -7.92 25.95
CA ASN A 235 0.93 -8.85 26.83
C ASN A 235 0.94 -10.33 26.37
N GLY A 236 1.73 -10.68 25.35
CA GLY A 236 1.80 -12.03 24.81
C GLY A 236 3.15 -12.72 24.99
N GLY A 237 3.16 -14.01 24.65
CA GLY A 237 4.36 -14.83 24.54
C GLY A 237 5.14 -14.59 23.24
N GLU A 238 6.26 -15.27 23.10
CA GLU A 238 7.03 -15.31 21.85
C GLU A 238 6.17 -15.91 20.73
N VAL A 239 6.26 -15.35 19.53
CA VAL A 239 5.35 -15.70 18.44
C VAL A 239 5.95 -15.36 17.08
N ALA A 240 5.69 -16.20 16.07
CA ALA A 240 6.01 -15.88 14.68
C ALA A 240 4.85 -15.10 14.03
N VAL A 241 5.14 -13.92 13.47
CA VAL A 241 4.17 -13.07 12.76
C VAL A 241 4.84 -12.48 11.52
N ASP A 242 4.20 -12.68 10.37
CA ASP A 242 4.58 -12.11 9.06
C ASP A 242 6.07 -12.34 8.68
N GLY A 243 6.61 -13.52 9.03
CA GLY A 243 7.99 -13.90 8.71
C GLY A 243 9.04 -13.43 9.71
N GLY A 244 8.64 -12.71 10.77
CA GLY A 244 9.49 -12.34 11.89
C GLY A 244 9.21 -13.19 13.13
N GLU A 245 10.25 -13.45 13.92
CA GLU A 245 10.12 -13.97 15.29
C GLU A 245 9.99 -12.80 16.26
N TRP A 246 8.87 -12.74 16.97
CA TRP A 246 8.53 -11.63 17.86
C TRP A 246 8.82 -12.00 19.31
N LEU A 247 9.44 -11.06 20.02
CA LEU A 247 9.72 -11.19 21.44
C LEU A 247 8.41 -11.27 22.23
N SER A 248 8.41 -12.10 23.27
CA SER A 248 7.41 -11.99 24.32
C SER A 248 7.50 -10.63 25.00
N TYR A 249 6.38 -10.15 25.54
CA TYR A 249 6.37 -8.87 26.24
C TYR A 249 7.34 -8.86 27.43
N ALA A 250 7.37 -9.94 28.21
CA ALA A 250 8.27 -10.08 29.36
C ALA A 250 9.76 -10.05 28.95
N LYS A 251 10.11 -10.69 27.83
CA LYS A 251 11.48 -10.66 27.31
C LYS A 251 11.86 -9.26 26.86
N ALA A 252 10.99 -8.58 26.11
CA ALA A 252 11.23 -7.19 25.70
C ALA A 252 11.43 -6.28 26.93
N GLN A 253 10.61 -6.43 27.98
CA GLN A 253 10.75 -5.67 29.22
C GLN A 253 12.10 -5.94 29.93
N SER A 254 12.55 -7.19 29.95
CA SER A 254 13.88 -7.53 30.49
C SER A 254 15.04 -6.90 29.70
N GLU A 255 14.80 -6.50 28.46
CA GLU A 255 15.76 -5.80 27.58
C GLU A 255 15.54 -4.27 27.60
N GLY A 256 14.75 -3.76 28.54
CA GLY A 256 14.53 -2.34 28.75
C GLY A 256 13.39 -1.74 27.93
N PHE A 257 12.57 -2.55 27.26
CA PHE A 257 11.33 -2.05 26.65
C PHE A 257 10.32 -1.64 27.73
N GLU A 258 9.89 -0.39 27.70
CA GLU A 258 8.98 0.18 28.68
C GLU A 258 7.68 0.62 28.01
N VAL A 259 6.56 0.27 28.64
CA VAL A 259 5.25 0.85 28.35
C VAL A 259 4.77 1.52 29.62
N GLY A 260 4.29 2.75 29.49
CA GLY A 260 3.90 3.57 30.64
C GLY A 260 2.87 4.63 30.30
N ILE A 261 2.72 5.57 31.22
CA ILE A 261 1.87 6.75 31.06
C ILE A 261 2.79 7.97 30.94
N GLU A 262 2.54 8.80 29.93
CA GLU A 262 3.37 9.98 29.69
C GLU A 262 3.37 10.92 30.92
N GLY A 263 4.58 11.19 31.44
CA GLY A 263 4.82 12.18 32.49
C GLY A 263 4.29 11.82 33.89
N LYS A 264 3.86 10.57 34.13
CA LYS A 264 3.29 10.12 35.41
C LYS A 264 3.61 8.66 35.71
N GLU A 265 3.66 8.33 37.00
CA GLU A 265 3.53 6.94 37.44
C GLU A 265 2.06 6.49 37.31
N GLY A 266 1.86 5.23 36.93
CA GLY A 266 0.54 4.62 36.86
C GLY A 266 0.60 3.21 36.29
N SER A 267 -0.55 2.53 36.29
CA SER A 267 -0.65 1.14 35.84
C SER A 267 -1.00 1.06 34.36
N VAL A 268 -0.20 0.31 33.61
CA VAL A 268 -0.58 -0.19 32.28
C VAL A 268 -1.46 -1.43 32.49
N GLU A 269 -2.63 -1.43 31.87
CA GLU A 269 -3.52 -2.58 31.87
C GLU A 269 -3.08 -3.58 30.82
N THR A 270 -3.20 -4.86 31.15
CA THR A 270 -2.95 -5.98 30.25
C THR A 270 -4.23 -6.78 30.11
N THR A 271 -4.64 -7.11 28.87
CA THR A 271 -5.91 -7.78 28.63
C THR A 271 -5.82 -8.72 27.44
N ILE A 272 -6.49 -9.87 27.55
CA ILE A 272 -6.80 -10.74 26.42
C ILE A 272 -8.26 -10.50 26.04
N SER A 273 -8.47 -9.99 24.82
CA SER A 273 -9.79 -9.76 24.27
C SER A 273 -10.50 -11.08 23.99
N THR A 274 -11.81 -11.11 24.23
CA THR A 274 -12.68 -12.22 23.79
C THR A 274 -13.14 -12.05 22.34
N GLN A 275 -12.95 -10.87 21.74
CA GLN A 275 -13.33 -10.59 20.38
C GLN A 275 -12.41 -11.35 19.40
N GLN A 276 -13.02 -11.94 18.37
CA GLN A 276 -12.25 -12.57 17.29
C GLN A 276 -11.88 -11.53 16.23
N PRO A 277 -10.65 -11.56 15.69
CA PRO A 277 -10.25 -10.68 14.61
C PRO A 277 -11.04 -11.01 13.34
N LEU A 278 -11.53 -9.98 12.67
CA LEU A 278 -12.24 -10.07 11.39
C LEU A 278 -11.27 -9.99 10.21
N GLY A 279 -11.63 -10.62 9.09
CA GLY A 279 -10.84 -10.61 7.86
C GLY A 279 -9.76 -11.70 7.82
N TYR A 280 -8.82 -11.55 6.89
CA TYR A 280 -7.74 -12.52 6.71
C TYR A 280 -6.66 -12.37 7.78
N VAL A 281 -6.40 -13.42 8.54
CA VAL A 281 -5.33 -13.50 9.54
C VAL A 281 -4.37 -14.61 9.12
N SER A 282 -3.09 -14.29 8.91
CA SER A 282 -2.10 -15.16 8.27
C SER A 282 -1.73 -16.42 9.08
N GLY A 283 -2.06 -16.47 10.38
CA GLY A 283 -1.86 -17.64 11.22
C GLY A 283 -2.23 -17.42 12.68
N ALA A 284 -2.11 -18.48 13.47
CA ALA A 284 -2.43 -18.48 14.90
C ALA A 284 -1.60 -17.45 15.70
N GLY A 285 -0.36 -17.18 15.27
CA GLY A 285 0.50 -16.20 15.91
C GLY A 285 -0.04 -14.77 15.82
N LEU A 286 -0.40 -14.33 14.61
CA LEU A 286 -1.03 -13.02 14.41
C LEU A 286 -2.39 -12.94 15.11
N GLN A 287 -3.19 -14.02 15.07
CA GLN A 287 -4.48 -14.07 15.77
C GLN A 287 -4.31 -13.86 17.28
N GLY A 288 -3.41 -14.62 17.91
CA GLY A 288 -3.12 -14.52 19.34
C GLY A 288 -2.58 -13.14 19.72
N MET A 289 -1.67 -12.58 18.90
CA MET A 289 -1.15 -11.22 19.12
C MET A 289 -2.27 -10.18 19.06
N LEU A 290 -3.15 -10.21 18.04
CA LEU A 290 -4.25 -9.24 17.89
C LEU A 290 -5.23 -9.26 19.07
N MET A 291 -5.44 -10.43 19.68
CA MET A 291 -6.30 -10.58 20.86
C MET A 291 -5.61 -10.14 22.15
N SER A 292 -4.28 -10.07 22.17
CA SER A 292 -3.52 -9.57 23.31
C SER A 292 -3.34 -8.06 23.21
N LYS A 293 -3.47 -7.32 24.32
CA LYS A 293 -3.21 -5.88 24.32
C LYS A 293 -2.67 -5.36 25.65
N VAL A 294 -1.96 -4.25 25.53
CA VAL A 294 -1.71 -3.31 26.63
C VAL A 294 -2.56 -2.06 26.42
N SER A 295 -3.05 -1.45 27.50
CA SER A 295 -3.85 -0.23 27.46
C SER A 295 -3.57 0.72 28.62
N VAL A 296 -3.89 2.00 28.42
CA VAL A 296 -3.92 3.01 29.50
C VAL A 296 -5.27 3.71 29.48
N ASN A 297 -5.86 3.94 30.65
CA ASN A 297 -7.19 4.52 30.74
C ASN A 297 -7.12 6.05 30.90
N ASN A 298 -7.81 6.79 30.02
CA ASN A 298 -7.93 8.25 30.07
C ASN A 298 -6.59 9.00 30.19
N ALA A 299 -5.56 8.48 29.53
CA ALA A 299 -4.20 9.00 29.57
C ALA A 299 -3.48 8.81 28.21
N THR A 300 -2.31 9.43 28.06
CA THR A 300 -1.41 9.15 26.93
C THR A 300 -0.51 7.98 27.27
N MET A 301 -0.50 6.96 26.41
CA MET A 301 0.42 5.83 26.51
C MET A 301 1.78 6.25 25.97
N SER A 302 2.84 5.96 26.71
CA SER A 302 4.22 6.09 26.25
C SER A 302 4.83 4.72 26.04
N LEU A 303 5.58 4.55 24.95
CA LEU A 303 6.43 3.40 24.73
C LEU A 303 7.86 3.88 24.54
N ARG A 304 8.80 3.20 25.18
CA ARG A 304 10.23 3.46 25.08
C ARG A 304 10.95 2.16 24.80
N TRP A 305 11.76 2.14 23.76
CA TRP A 305 12.47 0.94 23.33
C TRP A 305 13.94 1.24 23.09
N PRO A 306 14.87 0.74 23.93
CA PRO A 306 16.30 0.89 23.71
C PRO A 306 16.72 0.38 22.33
N ARG A 307 17.24 1.28 21.48
CA ARG A 307 17.61 0.99 20.09
C ARG A 307 18.81 1.81 19.68
N GLU A 308 19.70 1.20 18.90
CA GLU A 308 20.85 1.92 18.36
C GLU A 308 20.39 3.10 17.49
N ASN A 309 21.22 4.15 17.45
CA ASN A 309 20.98 5.29 16.59
C ASN A 309 20.89 4.85 15.13
N GLY A 310 19.82 5.25 14.44
CA GLY A 310 19.56 4.74 13.12
C GLY A 310 18.20 5.13 12.55
N LEU A 311 17.98 4.69 11.33
CA LEU A 311 16.75 4.89 10.60
C LEU A 311 15.93 3.61 10.61
N TYR A 312 14.71 3.71 11.13
CA TYR A 312 13.78 2.60 11.25
C TYR A 312 12.45 2.90 10.58
N GLN A 313 11.73 1.83 10.29
CA GLN A 313 10.32 1.87 9.91
C GLN A 313 9.52 1.14 10.98
N VAL A 314 8.57 1.83 11.57
CA VAL A 314 7.78 1.36 12.71
C VAL A 314 6.38 0.98 12.24
N TYR A 315 5.91 -0.17 12.70
CA TYR A 315 4.54 -0.60 12.53
C TYR A 315 3.90 -0.90 13.88
N VAL A 316 2.59 -0.65 13.98
CA VAL A 316 1.81 -0.98 15.17
C VAL A 316 0.52 -1.71 14.80
N TRP A 317 0.12 -2.67 15.62
CA TRP A 317 -1.07 -3.51 15.40
C TRP A 317 -2.12 -3.23 16.46
N MET A 318 -3.36 -3.13 16.01
CA MET A 318 -4.52 -2.85 16.86
C MET A 318 -5.75 -3.58 16.35
N MET A 319 -6.46 -4.24 17.26
CA MET A 319 -7.80 -4.76 17.02
C MET A 319 -8.81 -3.97 17.85
N GLU A 320 -9.91 -3.54 17.22
CA GLU A 320 -10.99 -2.87 17.95
C GLU A 320 -11.81 -3.91 18.68
N ASP A 321 -11.94 -3.77 19.99
CA ASP A 321 -12.56 -4.77 20.85
C ASP A 321 -13.58 -4.23 21.85
N GLU A 322 -13.86 -2.92 21.79
CA GLU A 322 -14.83 -2.26 22.66
C GLU A 322 -16.13 -1.97 21.91
N GLY A 323 -16.05 -1.51 20.66
CA GLY A 323 -17.23 -1.24 19.85
C GLY A 323 -16.96 -0.64 18.47
N ASN A 324 -18.02 -0.46 17.69
CA ASN A 324 -17.90 0.09 16.34
C ASN A 324 -17.50 1.57 16.36
N SER A 325 -16.30 1.88 15.87
CA SER A 325 -15.76 3.24 15.71
C SER A 325 -15.84 4.08 16.98
N VAL A 326 -15.67 3.42 18.14
CA VAL A 326 -15.74 4.08 19.46
C VAL A 326 -14.44 4.78 19.85
N ARG A 327 -13.38 4.58 19.05
CA ARG A 327 -12.01 5.04 19.30
C ARG A 327 -11.41 5.75 18.10
N SER A 328 -10.55 6.72 18.39
CA SER A 328 -9.66 7.34 17.43
C SER A 328 -8.40 7.79 18.16
N LEU A 329 -7.23 7.40 17.67
CA LEU A 329 -5.96 7.59 18.35
C LEU A 329 -4.97 8.38 17.51
N ARG A 330 -4.12 9.15 18.19
CA ARG A 330 -3.07 9.96 17.58
C ARG A 330 -1.73 9.42 18.02
N LEU A 331 -0.88 9.12 17.04
CA LEU A 331 0.45 8.58 17.26
C LEU A 331 1.50 9.67 17.02
N ASN A 332 2.49 9.72 17.91
CA ASN A 332 3.77 10.37 17.65
C ASN A 332 4.86 9.29 17.63
N VAL A 333 5.80 9.43 16.70
CA VAL A 333 6.99 8.58 16.59
C VAL A 333 8.20 9.51 16.62
N GLU A 334 9.14 9.32 17.55
CA GLU A 334 10.31 10.20 17.69
C GLU A 334 9.93 11.69 17.77
N ASN A 335 8.94 12.02 18.62
CA ASN A 335 8.34 13.36 18.77
C ASN A 335 7.68 13.95 17.52
N LYS A 336 7.60 13.20 16.41
CA LYS A 336 6.93 13.62 15.18
C LYS A 336 5.50 13.10 15.18
N LYS A 337 4.54 14.01 15.15
CA LYS A 337 3.12 13.68 15.05
C LYS A 337 2.81 13.06 13.69
N ILE A 338 2.19 11.89 13.70
CA ILE A 338 1.63 11.26 12.51
C ILE A 338 0.31 11.95 12.16
N PRO A 339 0.10 12.40 10.90
CA PRO A 339 -1.12 13.13 10.52
C PRO A 339 -2.40 12.27 10.56
N GLU A 340 -2.26 10.97 10.32
CA GLU A 340 -3.37 10.02 10.31
C GLU A 340 -3.89 9.75 11.73
N GLU A 341 -5.21 9.67 11.89
CA GLU A 341 -5.84 9.19 13.11
C GLU A 341 -6.11 7.68 13.01
N LEU A 342 -5.52 6.91 13.92
CA LEU A 342 -5.65 5.45 13.96
C LEU A 342 -7.04 5.07 14.51
N CYS A 343 -7.55 3.90 14.11
CA CYS A 343 -8.84 3.29 14.53
C CYS A 343 -10.13 4.09 14.23
N LYS A 344 -10.06 5.28 13.63
CA LYS A 344 -11.19 6.22 13.48
C LYS A 344 -12.47 5.65 12.86
N LYS A 345 -12.37 4.63 12.00
CA LYS A 345 -13.49 3.97 11.30
C LYS A 345 -13.46 2.45 11.46
N GLN A 346 -12.82 1.96 12.51
CA GLN A 346 -12.65 0.53 12.73
C GLN A 346 -13.91 -0.04 13.39
N THR A 347 -14.45 -1.13 12.85
CA THR A 347 -15.59 -1.84 13.46
C THR A 347 -15.09 -2.84 14.50
N LEU A 348 -15.98 -3.28 15.40
CA LEU A 348 -15.67 -4.31 16.39
C LEU A 348 -15.09 -5.56 15.71
N GLY A 349 -13.97 -6.05 16.23
CA GLY A 349 -13.18 -7.15 15.70
C GLY A 349 -12.35 -6.82 14.46
N ALA A 350 -12.58 -5.70 13.77
CA ALA A 350 -11.67 -5.28 12.72
C ALA A 350 -10.33 -4.92 13.33
N TRP A 351 -9.26 -5.17 12.58
CA TRP A 351 -7.89 -4.87 12.99
C TRP A 351 -7.15 -4.18 11.86
N ASN A 352 -6.10 -3.46 12.21
CA ASN A 352 -5.21 -2.82 11.26
C ASN A 352 -3.76 -2.95 11.73
N ARG A 353 -2.88 -3.05 10.74
CA ARG A 353 -1.46 -2.77 10.90
C ARG A 353 -1.19 -1.38 10.35
N TYR A 354 -0.83 -0.46 11.23
CA TYR A 354 -0.53 0.93 10.91
C TYR A 354 0.96 1.11 10.68
N GLY A 355 1.31 1.94 9.69
CA GLY A 355 2.69 2.18 9.26
C GLY A 355 2.93 1.86 7.79
N PRO A 356 4.20 1.90 7.33
CA PRO A 356 5.40 2.18 8.07
C PRO A 356 5.48 3.66 8.46
N TYR A 357 5.93 3.91 9.69
CA TYR A 357 6.26 5.25 10.16
C TYR A 357 7.76 5.38 10.30
N ARG A 358 8.33 6.40 9.65
CA ARG A 358 9.76 6.68 9.70
C ARG A 358 10.16 7.16 11.10
N ALA A 359 11.08 6.45 11.73
CA ALA A 359 11.71 6.83 12.99
C ALA A 359 13.22 7.04 12.79
N GLU A 360 13.76 8.13 13.35
CA GLU A 360 15.18 8.44 13.29
C GLU A 360 15.68 8.58 14.73
N VAL A 361 16.21 7.48 15.27
CA VAL A 361 16.69 7.38 16.65
C VAL A 361 18.05 8.04 16.77
N LYS A 362 18.21 8.92 17.77
CA LYS A 362 19.44 9.73 17.97
C LYS A 362 20.03 9.64 19.37
N ASP A 363 19.24 9.18 20.32
CA ASP A 363 19.54 9.17 21.75
C ASP A 363 19.60 7.75 22.34
N GLY A 364 19.64 6.72 21.48
CA GLY A 364 19.64 5.33 21.92
C GLY A 364 18.25 4.78 22.28
N SER A 365 17.17 5.51 21.99
CA SER A 365 15.80 5.08 22.28
C SER A 365 14.84 5.35 21.13
N LEU A 366 14.00 4.38 20.80
CA LEU A 366 12.80 4.60 20.01
C LEU A 366 11.63 4.90 20.94
N ASP A 367 11.09 6.11 20.84
CA ASP A 367 10.02 6.62 21.69
C ASP A 367 8.73 6.86 20.86
N LEU A 368 7.62 6.31 21.35
CA LEU A 368 6.27 6.51 20.79
C LEU A 368 5.34 7.09 21.86
N LEU A 369 4.43 7.97 21.42
CA LEU A 369 3.32 8.46 22.25
C LEU A 369 2.00 8.21 21.54
N LEU A 370 1.04 7.63 22.26
CA LEU A 370 -0.26 7.30 21.72
C LEU A 370 -1.36 7.88 22.62
N SER A 371 -2.12 8.83 22.08
CA SER A 371 -3.16 9.56 22.81
C SER A 371 -4.52 9.38 22.17
N ALA A 372 -5.58 9.39 22.98
CA ALA A 372 -6.94 9.34 22.48
C ALA A 372 -7.41 10.71 21.96
N ASN A 373 -8.17 10.71 20.87
CA ASN A 373 -8.92 11.88 20.46
C ASN A 373 -10.13 12.07 21.40
N SER A 374 -10.15 13.19 22.12
CA SER A 374 -11.20 13.51 23.10
C SER A 374 -12.62 13.59 22.56
N LYS A 375 -12.82 13.60 21.24
CA LYS A 375 -14.14 13.60 20.59
C LYS A 375 -14.79 12.21 20.53
N PHE A 376 -14.04 11.15 20.83
CA PHE A 376 -14.52 9.77 20.77
C PHE A 376 -14.91 9.26 22.16
N GLN A 377 -15.79 8.27 22.19
CA GLN A 377 -16.36 7.72 23.43
C GLN A 377 -15.27 7.11 24.31
N SER A 378 -14.42 6.27 23.71
CA SER A 378 -13.34 5.59 24.42
C SER A 378 -12.09 6.44 24.43
N LYS A 379 -11.49 6.58 25.61
CA LYS A 379 -10.29 7.38 25.88
C LYS A 379 -9.12 6.51 26.30
N THR A 380 -9.10 5.27 25.80
CA THR A 380 -8.20 4.22 26.30
C THR A 380 -7.23 3.80 25.21
N PRO A 381 -6.11 4.49 24.93
CA PRO A 381 -5.12 4.00 23.98
C PRO A 381 -4.74 2.55 24.25
N HIS A 382 -4.65 1.74 23.20
CA HIS A 382 -4.22 0.34 23.31
C HIS A 382 -3.29 -0.03 22.17
N LEU A 383 -2.51 -1.09 22.36
CA LEU A 383 -1.71 -1.73 21.31
C LEU A 383 -1.65 -3.22 21.53
N SER A 384 -1.67 -3.98 20.43
CA SER A 384 -1.48 -5.43 20.42
C SER A 384 -0.04 -5.83 20.12
N GLY A 385 0.61 -5.07 19.23
CA GLY A 385 1.99 -5.33 18.87
C GLY A 385 2.67 -4.12 18.25
N ILE A 386 4.00 -4.13 18.30
CA ILE A 386 4.87 -3.17 17.65
C ILE A 386 6.00 -3.93 16.94
N ALA A 387 6.37 -3.50 15.75
CA ALA A 387 7.54 -4.01 15.04
C ALA A 387 8.36 -2.89 14.42
N ILE A 388 9.65 -3.16 14.29
CA ILE A 388 10.61 -2.27 13.65
C ILE A 388 11.37 -2.99 12.54
N TYR A 389 11.64 -2.24 11.49
CA TYR A 389 12.39 -2.68 10.33
C TYR A 389 13.57 -1.75 10.12
N GLY A 390 14.73 -2.33 9.84
CA GLY A 390 15.95 -1.61 9.48
C GLY A 390 16.14 -1.62 7.98
N LEU A 391 16.97 -0.70 7.48
CA LEU A 391 17.41 -0.79 6.10
C LEU A 391 18.18 -2.10 5.93
N ALA A 392 17.79 -2.93 4.95
CA ALA A 392 18.54 -4.12 4.64
C ALA A 392 19.94 -3.72 4.20
N GLY A 393 20.98 -4.33 4.77
CA GLY A 393 22.33 -4.23 4.21
C GLY A 393 22.23 -4.64 2.74
N THR A 394 22.72 -3.79 1.83
CA THR A 394 22.56 -3.98 0.37
C THR A 394 23.09 -5.34 -0.06
N GLY A 395 22.22 -6.34 -0.12
CA GLY A 395 22.46 -7.59 -0.80
C GLY A 395 22.53 -7.30 -2.29
N THR A 396 23.69 -7.58 -2.86
CA THR A 396 24.09 -7.58 -4.28
C THR A 396 23.07 -6.99 -5.25
N ILE A 397 23.33 -5.77 -5.72
CA ILE A 397 22.82 -5.31 -7.01
C ILE A 397 23.40 -6.30 -8.03
N ALA A 398 22.59 -7.22 -8.53
CA ALA A 398 22.95 -7.96 -9.74
C ALA A 398 23.01 -6.91 -10.85
N GLU A 399 24.22 -6.50 -11.23
CA GLU A 399 24.44 -5.67 -12.40
C GLU A 399 23.74 -6.33 -13.59
N LEU A 400 22.95 -5.53 -14.31
CA LEU A 400 22.43 -5.91 -15.62
C LEU A 400 23.61 -6.38 -16.48
N PRO A 401 23.51 -7.50 -17.20
CA PRO A 401 24.57 -7.91 -18.10
C PRO A 401 24.75 -6.80 -19.14
N GLU A 402 25.93 -6.18 -19.18
CA GLU A 402 26.30 -5.29 -20.26
C GLU A 402 26.02 -6.00 -21.57
N GLU A 403 25.11 -5.41 -22.33
CA GLU A 403 24.84 -5.76 -23.71
C GLU A 403 26.19 -5.72 -24.42
N ARG A 404 26.65 -6.89 -24.90
CA ARG A 404 27.93 -7.04 -25.60
C ARG A 404 28.00 -6.05 -26.75
N ALA A 405 28.61 -4.91 -26.50
CA ALA A 405 29.00 -3.98 -27.52
C ALA A 405 30.08 -4.65 -28.38
N VAL A 406 29.83 -4.59 -29.68
CA VAL A 406 30.60 -5.17 -30.76
C VAL A 406 32.02 -4.61 -30.77
N GLY A 407 33.01 -5.52 -30.69
CA GLY A 407 34.32 -5.46 -31.33
C GLY A 407 35.17 -4.20 -31.14
N VAL A 408 36.11 -4.25 -30.20
CA VAL A 408 37.41 -3.56 -30.34
C VAL A 408 38.49 -4.61 -30.15
N LEU A 409 39.31 -4.81 -31.20
CA LEU A 409 40.52 -5.61 -31.17
C LEU A 409 41.49 -4.96 -30.17
N GLU A 410 41.72 -5.61 -29.03
CA GLU A 410 42.89 -5.30 -28.21
C GLU A 410 44.14 -5.90 -28.87
N VAL A 411 45.06 -5.02 -29.26
CA VAL A 411 46.41 -5.38 -29.69
C VAL A 411 47.21 -5.69 -28.43
N ASP A 412 47.58 -6.96 -28.28
CA ASP A 412 48.48 -7.45 -27.24
C ASP A 412 49.87 -6.77 -27.39
N SER A 413 50.31 -6.06 -26.36
CA SER A 413 51.60 -5.34 -26.33
C SER A 413 52.68 -6.07 -25.53
N SER A 414 52.54 -7.39 -25.35
CA SER A 414 53.51 -8.22 -24.61
C SER A 414 54.63 -8.87 -25.46
N PHE A 415 55.06 -8.24 -26.55
CA PHE A 415 56.19 -8.74 -27.34
C PHE A 415 57.54 -8.19 -26.84
N THR A 416 58.27 -9.01 -26.07
CA THR A 416 59.69 -8.79 -25.75
C THR A 416 60.56 -9.53 -26.78
N GLY A 417 60.82 -8.86 -27.91
CA GLY A 417 61.71 -9.37 -28.96
C GLY A 417 63.08 -8.72 -28.88
N ASN A 418 64.13 -9.51 -28.63
CA ASN A 418 65.51 -9.08 -28.78
C ASN A 418 65.80 -8.64 -30.23
N ASN A 419 66.43 -7.46 -30.37
CA ASN A 419 67.02 -7.01 -31.62
C ASN A 419 68.13 -7.97 -32.05
N LEU A 420 67.90 -8.73 -33.12
CA LEU A 420 68.96 -9.32 -33.94
C LEU A 420 68.85 -8.74 -35.34
N ALA A 421 69.69 -7.75 -35.60
CA ALA A 421 70.03 -7.34 -36.95
C ALA A 421 70.86 -8.46 -37.59
N THR A 422 70.36 -9.02 -38.68
CA THR A 422 71.19 -9.77 -39.65
C THR A 422 70.85 -9.29 -41.05
N GLU A 423 71.91 -8.90 -41.77
CA GLU A 423 71.96 -8.43 -43.15
C GLU A 423 71.26 -9.36 -44.17
N PRO A 424 70.89 -8.83 -45.36
CA PRO A 424 70.21 -9.59 -46.39
C PRO A 424 71.21 -10.33 -47.29
N THR A 425 70.99 -11.64 -47.49
CA THR A 425 71.54 -12.38 -48.63
C THR A 425 70.40 -12.83 -49.54
N VAL A 426 70.42 -12.34 -50.78
CA VAL A 426 69.59 -12.78 -51.90
C VAL A 426 70.36 -13.88 -52.65
N PRO A 427 69.75 -15.03 -52.99
CA PRO A 427 70.27 -15.93 -54.02
C PRO A 427 69.55 -15.70 -55.37
N ASP A 428 70.30 -15.98 -56.45
CA ASP A 428 69.96 -15.82 -57.88
C ASP A 428 68.60 -16.36 -58.33
#